data_AF-A0A950Z158-F1
#
_entry.id   AF-A0A950Z158-F1
#
_cell.length_a   1.000
_cell.length_b   1.000
_cell.length_c   1.000
_cell.angle_alpha   90.00
_cell.angle_beta   90.00
_cell.angle_gamma   90.00
#
_symmetry.space_group_name_H-M   'P 1'
#
loop_
_entity.id
_entity.type
_entity.pdbx_description
1 polymer ?
#
loop_
_entity_poly.entity_id
_entity_poly.type
_entity_poly.pdbx_seq_one_letter_code
_entity_poly.pdbx_strand_id
1 'polypeptide(L)'
;MRPKLFARITRFQAPLENKALHPGRTWTEVAHNFGYFDQMHMIHDFEQLAGGSPKEMLTHVETVFVEQISQIRSDAVAAAYACDARLAL
;
A
#
# COMPACT_ATOMS: atom_id res chain seq x y z
N MET A 1 1.71 -22.23 10.82
CA MET A 1 0.94 -21.32 9.92
C MET A 1 0.65 -22.04 8.62
N ARG A 2 -0.56 -21.93 8.05
CA ARG A 2 -0.82 -22.41 6.68
C ARG A 2 -0.12 -21.45 5.70
N PRO A 3 0.70 -21.91 4.74
CA PRO A 3 1.44 -21.04 3.82
C PRO A 3 0.58 -19.98 3.13
N LYS A 4 -0.69 -20.31 2.86
CA LYS A 4 -1.69 -19.42 2.27
C LYS A 4 -2.02 -18.19 3.13
N LEU A 5 -2.07 -18.33 4.47
CA LEU A 5 -2.36 -17.20 5.35
C LEU A 5 -1.16 -16.24 5.41
N PHE A 6 0.06 -16.78 5.51
CA PHE A 6 1.28 -15.98 5.51
C PHE A 6 1.42 -15.15 4.22
N ALA A 7 1.14 -15.76 3.06
CA ALA A 7 1.13 -15.07 1.78
C ALA A 7 0.08 -13.94 1.70
N ARG A 8 -1.08 -14.10 2.35
CA ARG A 8 -2.11 -13.06 2.41
C ARG A 8 -1.68 -11.88 3.29
N ILE A 9 -1.12 -12.16 4.46
CA ILE A 9 -0.65 -11.13 5.40
C ILE A 9 0.49 -10.31 4.78
N THR A 10 1.47 -10.96 4.15
CA THR A 10 2.58 -10.26 3.48
C THR A 10 2.11 -9.41 2.30
N ARG A 11 1.09 -9.86 1.55
CA ARG A 11 0.47 -9.06 0.49
C ARG A 11 -0.35 -7.88 1.03
N PHE A 12 -0.90 -7.97 2.24
CA PHE A 12 -1.83 -6.96 2.77
C PHE A 12 -1.19 -5.58 3.03
N GLN A 13 0.09 -5.53 3.40
CA GLN A 13 0.76 -4.27 3.79
C GLN A 13 1.16 -3.39 2.59
N ALA A 14 1.77 -3.98 1.58
CA ALA A 14 2.37 -3.25 0.46
C ALA A 14 1.36 -2.43 -0.41
N PRO A 15 0.10 -2.87 -0.65
CA PRO A 15 -0.92 -2.09 -1.34
C PRO A 15 -1.27 -0.78 -0.65
N LEU A 16 -1.35 -0.78 0.68
CA LEU A 16 -1.65 0.41 1.48
C LEU A 16 -0.52 1.43 1.35
N GLU A 17 0.72 1.00 1.54
CA GLU A 17 1.91 1.84 1.39
C GLU A 17 1.99 2.42 -0.03
N ASN A 18 1.76 1.58 -1.05
CA ASN A 18 1.82 2.03 -2.43
C ASN A 18 0.76 3.09 -2.73
N LYS A 19 -0.47 2.90 -2.24
CA LYS A 19 -1.54 3.88 -2.39
C LYS A 19 -1.28 5.15 -1.58
N ALA A 20 -0.68 5.03 -0.40
CA ALA A 20 -0.29 6.17 0.44
C ALA A 20 0.82 7.01 -0.20
N LEU A 21 1.77 6.38 -0.90
CA LEU A 21 2.84 7.07 -1.63
C LEU A 21 2.37 7.63 -2.99
N HIS A 22 1.35 7.02 -3.59
CA HIS A 22 0.81 7.41 -4.89
C HIS A 22 -0.71 7.64 -4.83
N PRO A 23 -1.18 8.74 -4.20
CA PRO A 23 -2.61 9.00 -4.02
C PRO A 23 -3.41 9.02 -5.33
N GLY A 24 -2.76 9.36 -6.45
CA GLY A 24 -3.36 9.38 -7.79
C GLY A 24 -3.64 8.00 -8.41
N ARG A 25 -3.03 6.90 -7.93
CA ARG A 25 -3.30 5.55 -8.46
C ARG A 25 -4.69 5.07 -8.06
N THR A 26 -5.43 4.48 -8.98
CA THR A 26 -6.72 3.85 -8.65
C THR A 26 -6.53 2.59 -7.82
N TRP A 27 -7.55 2.20 -7.05
CA TRP A 27 -7.50 0.93 -6.29
C TRP A 27 -7.44 -0.30 -7.20
N THR A 28 -7.98 -0.22 -8.42
CA THR A 28 -7.87 -1.27 -9.44
C THR A 28 -6.43 -1.48 -9.88
N GLU A 29 -5.69 -0.40 -10.18
CA GLU A 29 -4.26 -0.49 -10.53
C GLU A 29 -3.45 -1.07 -9.38
N VAL A 30 -3.73 -0.63 -8.15
CA VAL A 30 -3.08 -1.18 -6.95
C VAL A 30 -3.38 -2.67 -6.83
N ALA A 31 -4.63 -3.10 -6.97
CA ALA A 31 -5.01 -4.51 -6.90
C ALA A 31 -4.19 -5.37 -7.88
N HIS A 32 -4.13 -4.97 -9.16
CA HIS A 32 -3.35 -5.69 -10.17
C HIS A 32 -1.85 -5.72 -9.86
N ASN A 33 -1.28 -4.61 -9.40
CA ASN A 33 0.16 -4.52 -9.08
C ASN A 33 0.57 -5.46 -7.93
N PHE A 34 -0.35 -5.79 -7.03
CA PHE A 34 -0.07 -6.65 -5.87
C PHE A 34 -0.60 -8.08 -6.02
N GLY A 35 -1.01 -8.48 -7.23
CA GLY A 35 -1.41 -9.85 -7.53
C GLY A 35 -2.83 -10.20 -7.07
N TYR A 36 -3.69 -9.19 -6.90
CA TYR A 36 -5.13 -9.39 -6.83
C TYR A 36 -5.70 -9.45 -8.26
N PHE A 37 -6.66 -10.35 -8.47
CA PHE A 37 -7.36 -10.47 -9.75
C PHE A 37 -8.11 -9.17 -10.11
N ASP A 38 -8.80 -8.56 -9.14
CA ASP A 38 -9.51 -7.29 -9.28
C ASP A 38 -9.63 -6.56 -7.93
N GLN A 39 -10.25 -5.38 -7.94
CA GLN A 39 -10.49 -4.61 -6.72
C GLN A 39 -11.40 -5.33 -5.71
N MET A 40 -12.37 -6.13 -6.15
CA MET A 40 -13.29 -6.84 -5.26
C MET A 40 -12.60 -7.96 -4.49
N HIS A 41 -11.72 -8.71 -5.16
CA HIS A 41 -10.85 -9.71 -4.53
C HIS A 41 -9.97 -9.07 -3.45
N MET A 42 -9.41 -7.89 -3.71
CA MET A 42 -8.65 -7.13 -2.72
C MET A 42 -9.53 -6.69 -1.54
N ILE A 43 -10.73 -6.16 -1.80
CA ILE A 43 -11.67 -5.75 -0.73
C ILE A 43 -11.99 -6.93 0.19
N HIS A 44 -12.34 -8.09 -0.36
CA HIS A 44 -12.64 -9.27 0.46
C HIS A 44 -11.45 -9.75 1.29
N ASP A 45 -10.23 -9.61 0.77
CA ASP A 45 -9.02 -9.97 1.52
C ASP A 45 -8.83 -9.01 2.70
N PHE A 46 -9.07 -7.72 2.49
CA PHE A 46 -8.99 -6.69 3.53
C PHE A 46 -10.08 -6.84 4.59
N GLU A 47 -11.32 -7.13 4.20
CA GLU A 47 -12.42 -7.41 5.14
C GLU A 47 -12.09 -8.60 6.03
N GLN A 48 -11.53 -9.68 5.47
CA GLN A 48 -11.19 -10.88 6.24
C GLN A 48 -9.98 -10.69 7.17
N LEU A 49 -9.06 -9.79 6.83
CA LEU A 49 -7.82 -9.59 7.60
C LEU A 49 -7.91 -8.44 8.61
N ALA A 50 -8.63 -7.37 8.29
CA ALA A 50 -8.66 -6.13 9.05
C ALA A 50 -10.09 -5.62 9.37
N GLY A 51 -11.13 -6.31 8.90
CA GLY A 51 -12.53 -5.96 9.22
C GLY A 51 -13.06 -4.74 8.49
N GLY A 52 -12.36 -4.24 7.47
CA GLY A 52 -12.78 -3.08 6.68
C GLY A 52 -12.10 -3.05 5.31
N SER A 53 -12.55 -2.15 4.44
CA SER A 53 -12.03 -1.98 3.09
C SER A 53 -10.62 -1.37 3.08
N PRO A 54 -9.86 -1.52 1.96
CA PRO A 54 -8.54 -0.87 1.81
C PRO A 54 -8.59 0.65 2.00
N LYS A 55 -9.69 1.29 1.63
CA LYS A 55 -9.89 2.73 1.78
C LYS A 55 -10.08 3.13 3.24
N GLU A 56 -10.93 2.41 3.98
CA GLU A 56 -11.14 2.67 5.41
C GLU A 56 -9.86 2.45 6.21
N MET A 57 -9.14 1.37 5.90
CA MET A 57 -7.87 1.08 6.54
C MET A 57 -6.82 2.17 6.26
N LEU A 58 -6.73 2.64 5.01
CA LEU A 58 -5.81 3.73 4.66
C LEU A 58 -6.14 5.00 5.46
N THR A 59 -7.42 5.39 5.52
CA THR A 59 -7.84 6.54 6.32
C THR A 59 -7.48 6.38 7.80
N HIS A 60 -7.67 5.19 8.37
CA HIS A 60 -7.30 4.91 9.76
C HIS A 60 -5.79 5.02 9.99
N VAL A 61 -4.99 4.42 9.12
CA VAL A 61 -3.53 4.48 9.19
C VAL A 61 -3.03 5.92 9.05
N GLU A 62 -3.57 6.67 8.09
CA GLU A 62 -3.25 8.09 7.92
C GLU A 62 -3.63 8.92 9.14
N THR A 63 -4.78 8.66 9.77
CA THR A 63 -5.24 9.40 10.95
C THR A 63 -4.43 9.08 12.20
N VAL A 64 -4.05 7.82 12.39
CA VAL A 64 -3.37 7.35 13.61
C VAL A 64 -1.87 7.64 13.56
N PHE A 65 -1.27 7.63 12.37
CA PHE A 65 0.19 7.72 12.19
C PHE A 65 0.63 8.91 11.34
N VAL A 66 -0.13 10.02 11.36
CA VAL A 66 0.09 11.23 10.53
C VAL A 66 1.57 11.63 10.47
N GLU A 67 2.22 11.76 11.63
CA GLU A 67 3.62 12.20 11.73
C GLU A 67 4.61 11.19 11.12
N GLN A 68 4.42 9.90 11.40
CA GLN A 68 5.30 8.86 10.88
C GLN A 68 5.14 8.67 9.37
N ILE A 69 3.92 8.80 8.85
CA ILE A 69 3.64 8.71 7.41
C ILE A 69 4.16 9.94 6.67
N SER A 70 4.08 11.14 7.27
CA SER A 70 4.67 12.36 6.72
C SER A 70 6.20 12.22 6.54
N GLN A 71 6.87 11.64 7.54
CA GLN A 71 8.29 11.36 7.48
C GLN A 71 8.63 10.33 6.39
N ILE A 72 7.93 9.18 6.36
CA ILE A 72 8.12 8.15 5.33
C ILE A 72 7.89 8.72 3.92
N ARG A 73 6.89 9.57 3.73
CA ARG A 73 6.63 10.24 2.44
C ARG A 73 7.79 11.15 2.04
N SER A 74 8.30 11.94 2.96
CA SER A 74 9.44 12.84 2.71
C SER A 74 10.70 12.06 2.34
N ASP A 75 10.97 10.95 3.04
CA ASP A 75 12.11 10.08 2.80
C ASP A 75 11.97 9.30 1.48
N ALA A 76 10.77 8.82 1.14
CA ALA A 76 10.50 8.14 -0.12
C ALA A 76 10.63 9.09 -1.33
N VAL A 77 10.17 10.33 -1.20
CA VAL A 77 10.36 11.38 -2.21
C VAL A 77 11.86 11.69 -2.37
N ALA A 78 12.60 11.85 -1.28
CA ALA A 78 14.05 12.04 -1.33
C ALA A 78 14.79 10.86 -1.98
N ALA A 79 14.38 9.62 -1.69
CA ALA A 79 14.94 8.42 -2.30
C ALA A 79 14.63 8.31 -3.81
N ALA A 80 13.42 8.70 -4.24
CA ALA A 80 13.05 8.76 -5.65
C ALA A 80 13.93 9.77 -6.41
N TYR A 81 14.12 10.98 -5.87
CA TYR A 81 15.04 11.97 -6.46
C TYR A 81 16.50 11.50 -6.52
N ALA A 82 16.96 10.77 -5.49
CA ALA A 82 18.31 10.22 -5.47
C ALA A 82 18.52 9.10 -6.50
N CYS A 83 17.47 8.35 -6.83
CA CYS A 83 17.50 7.31 -7.86
C CYS A 83 17.55 7.91 -9.27
N ASP A 84 16.75 8.95 -9.53
CA ASP A 84 16.77 9.69 -10.82
C ASP A 84 18.11 10.40 -11.05
N ALA A 85 18.72 10.98 -10.01
CA ALA A 85 20.01 11.64 -10.13
C ALA A 85 21.17 10.70 -10.48
N ARG A 86 21.04 9.39 -10.24
CA ARG A 86 22.05 8.37 -10.59
C ARG A 86 21.97 7.87 -12.03
N LEU A 87 20.87 8.12 -12.75
CA LEU A 87 20.68 7.76 -14.16
C LEU A 87 21.04 8.90 -15.13
N ALA A 88 21.41 10.08 -14.61
CA ALA A 88 21.76 11.28 -15.38
C ALA A 88 23.29 11.50 -15.56
N LEU A 89 24.11 10.49 -15.25
CA LEU A 89 25.58 10.43 -15.49
C LEU A 89 25.90 9.24 -16.39
#